data_AF-A0A815C8R5-F1
#
_entry.id   AF-A0A815C8R5-F1
#
_cell.length_a   1.000
_cell.length_b   1.000
_cell.length_c   1.000
_cell.angle_alpha   90.00
_cell.angle_beta   90.00
_cell.angle_gamma   90.00
#
_symmetry.space_group_name_H-M   'P 1'
#
loop_
_entity.id
_entity.type
_entity.pdbx_description
1 polymer ?
#
loop_
_entity_poly.entity_id
_entity_poly.type
_entity_poly.pdbx_seq_one_letter_code
_entity_poly.pdbx_strand_id
1 'polypeptide(L)'
;MLCELYSPSITMPEAPKQNFFAKLFASNAMVDADQLFGETAGKAPAGVIKKEDVSVNMNQLRGTAESTNSAIHDTRMKLIERGQRLNEVEIASKQMTDRAEEFSSLTHKVMLKQKEKAEWSWPFTSKK
;
A
#
# COMPACT_ATOMS: atom_id res chain seq x y z
N MET A 1 -17.92 -7.03 6.61
CA MET A 1 -19.30 -6.94 7.08
C MET A 1 -19.32 -7.30 8.57
N LEU A 2 -19.35 -6.30 9.45
CA LEU A 2 -19.26 -6.47 10.92
C LEU A 2 -20.59 -6.94 11.56
N CYS A 3 -21.62 -7.22 10.77
CA CYS A 3 -22.99 -7.44 11.21
C CYS A 3 -23.38 -8.92 11.39
N GLU A 4 -22.47 -9.87 11.16
CA GLU A 4 -22.76 -11.31 11.30
C GLU A 4 -22.25 -11.93 12.61
N LEU A 5 -21.57 -11.16 13.49
CA LEU A 5 -21.02 -11.70 14.74
C LEU A 5 -22.03 -11.77 15.89
N TYR A 6 -23.23 -11.18 15.73
CA TYR A 6 -24.27 -11.23 16.74
C TYR A 6 -25.36 -12.20 16.28
N SER A 7 -25.27 -13.45 16.74
CA SER A 7 -26.36 -14.40 16.70
C SER A 7 -27.34 -14.08 17.85
N PRO A 8 -28.50 -13.46 17.61
CA PRO A 8 -29.44 -13.05 18.65
C PRO A 8 -30.11 -14.23 19.38
N SER A 9 -29.74 -15.47 19.05
CA SER A 9 -30.31 -16.71 19.59
C SER A 9 -29.48 -17.36 20.70
N ILE A 10 -28.33 -16.80 21.08
CA ILE A 10 -27.59 -17.31 22.26
C ILE A 10 -28.26 -16.73 23.50
N THR A 11 -29.20 -17.50 24.06
CA THR A 11 -29.69 -17.29 25.42
C THR A 11 -28.48 -17.32 26.35
N MET A 12 -28.19 -16.18 27.00
CA MET A 12 -27.12 -16.10 27.98
C MET A 12 -27.32 -17.23 29.00
N PRO A 13 -26.31 -18.07 29.23
CA PRO A 13 -26.45 -19.18 30.17
C PRO A 13 -26.86 -18.65 31.54
N GLU A 14 -27.83 -19.32 32.17
CA GLU A 14 -28.36 -18.92 33.47
C GLU A 14 -27.21 -18.77 34.48
N ALA A 15 -27.20 -17.65 35.20
CA ALA A 15 -26.14 -17.37 36.15
C ALA A 15 -26.03 -18.53 37.17
N PRO A 16 -24.82 -19.04 37.44
CA PRO A 16 -24.66 -20.14 38.36
C PRO A 16 -25.20 -19.77 39.74
N LYS A 17 -25.87 -20.73 40.39
CA LYS A 17 -26.47 -20.55 41.72
C LYS A 17 -25.43 -20.00 42.69
N GLN A 18 -25.83 -19.10 43.60
CA GLN A 18 -24.89 -18.40 44.51
C GLN A 18 -23.99 -19.34 45.32
N ASN A 19 -24.43 -20.58 45.56
CA ASN A 19 -23.68 -21.60 46.30
C ASN A 19 -22.87 -22.56 45.40
N PHE A 20 -22.73 -22.26 44.10
CA PHE A 20 -21.98 -23.07 43.15
C PHE A 20 -20.51 -23.15 43.56
N PHE A 21 -19.85 -22.00 43.72
CA PHE A 21 -18.44 -21.95 44.13
C PHE A 21 -18.25 -22.44 45.56
N ALA A 22 -19.21 -22.16 46.44
CA ALA A 22 -19.21 -22.71 47.80
C ALA A 22 -19.23 -24.24 47.78
N LYS A 23 -20.08 -24.90 46.99
CA LYS A 23 -20.08 -26.36 46.88
C LYS A 23 -18.87 -26.91 46.12
N LEU A 24 -18.39 -26.22 45.10
CA LEU A 24 -17.24 -26.64 44.30
C LEU A 24 -15.96 -26.66 45.14
N PHE A 25 -15.77 -25.68 46.02
CA PHE A 25 -14.58 -25.54 46.87
C PHE A 25 -14.78 -26.02 48.32
N ALA A 26 -16.02 -26.35 48.75
CA ALA A 26 -16.28 -26.97 50.07
C ALA A 26 -16.02 -28.48 50.07
N SER A 27 -15.79 -29.10 48.92
CA SER A 27 -15.18 -30.42 48.88
C SER A 27 -13.70 -30.26 49.20
N ASN A 28 -13.29 -30.61 50.42
CA ASN A 28 -11.89 -30.73 50.85
C ASN A 28 -11.17 -31.90 50.16
N ALA A 29 -11.52 -32.21 48.91
CA ALA A 29 -10.74 -33.11 48.08
C ALA A 29 -9.47 -32.35 47.72
N MET A 30 -8.35 -32.75 48.30
CA MET A 30 -7.02 -32.35 47.85
C MET A 30 -6.99 -32.56 46.34
N VAL A 31 -7.02 -31.45 45.61
CA VAL A 31 -7.08 -31.45 44.16
C VAL A 31 -5.71 -31.93 43.68
N ASP A 32 -5.65 -33.19 43.30
CA ASP A 32 -4.41 -33.82 42.84
C ASP A 32 -4.00 -33.20 41.50
N ALA A 33 -2.87 -32.50 41.50
CA ALA A 33 -2.35 -31.80 40.33
C ALA A 33 -2.09 -32.78 39.17
N ASP A 34 -1.80 -34.04 39.48
CA ASP A 34 -1.56 -35.09 38.50
C ASP A 34 -2.84 -35.57 37.80
N GLN A 35 -4.02 -35.45 38.42
CA GLN A 35 -5.29 -35.72 37.73
C GLN A 35 -5.78 -34.53 36.89
N LEU A 36 -5.46 -33.30 37.30
CA LEU A 36 -5.88 -32.11 36.56
C LEU A 36 -4.94 -31.73 35.42
N PHE A 37 -3.65 -32.05 35.53
CA PHE A 37 -2.62 -31.65 34.58
C PHE A 37 -1.73 -32.80 34.10
N GLY A 38 -1.91 -34.01 34.64
CA GLY A 38 -1.21 -35.20 34.19
C GLY A 38 -1.91 -35.92 33.04
N GLU A 39 -1.35 -37.05 32.65
CA GLU A 39 -1.66 -37.75 31.39
C GLU A 39 -3.13 -38.21 31.26
N THR A 40 -3.85 -38.32 32.36
CA THR A 40 -5.28 -38.68 32.42
C THR A 40 -6.23 -37.50 32.28
N ALA A 41 -5.75 -36.25 32.29
CA ALA A 41 -6.56 -35.02 32.25
C ALA A 41 -7.30 -34.76 30.92
N GLY A 42 -7.27 -35.71 29.99
CA GLY A 42 -7.98 -35.66 28.72
C GLY A 42 -7.19 -34.92 27.65
N LYS A 43 -7.11 -35.52 26.46
CA LYS A 43 -6.47 -34.91 25.28
C LYS A 43 -7.15 -33.58 24.97
N ALA A 44 -6.34 -32.56 24.66
CA ALA A 44 -6.81 -31.25 24.22
C ALA A 44 -7.85 -31.41 23.08
N PRO A 45 -8.93 -30.62 23.06
CA PRO A 45 -9.98 -30.76 22.07
C PRO A 45 -9.40 -30.58 20.66
N ALA A 46 -9.93 -31.33 19.68
CA ALA A 46 -9.38 -31.51 18.34
C ALA A 46 -9.26 -30.23 17.46
N GLY A 47 -9.42 -29.04 18.04
CA GLY A 47 -9.25 -27.74 17.38
C GLY A 47 -8.35 -26.75 18.12
N VAL A 48 -7.67 -27.15 19.21
CA VAL A 48 -6.68 -26.27 19.86
C VAL A 48 -5.40 -26.29 19.04
N ILE A 49 -5.09 -25.15 18.43
CA ILE A 49 -3.88 -24.93 17.63
C ILE A 49 -2.66 -25.20 18.52
N LYS A 50 -1.81 -26.14 18.11
CA LYS A 50 -0.56 -26.43 18.81
C LYS A 50 0.35 -25.22 18.65
N LYS A 51 0.96 -24.76 19.75
CA LYS A 51 1.85 -23.58 19.78
C LYS A 51 2.98 -23.67 18.74
N GLU A 52 3.37 -24.88 18.36
CA GLU A 52 4.33 -25.20 17.30
C GLU A 52 3.93 -24.61 15.92
N ASP A 53 2.65 -24.71 15.55
CA ASP A 53 2.12 -24.29 14.24
C ASP A 53 2.09 -22.75 14.08
N VAL A 54 2.08 -22.00 15.18
CA VAL A 54 2.07 -20.53 15.17
C VAL A 54 3.45 -19.95 14.84
N SER A 55 4.53 -20.64 15.24
CA SER A 55 5.91 -20.14 15.05
C SER A 55 6.39 -20.25 13.59
N VAL A 56 6.00 -21.32 12.90
CA VAL A 56 6.41 -21.59 11.51
C VAL A 56 5.78 -20.58 10.55
N ASN A 57 4.50 -20.27 10.73
CA ASN A 57 3.78 -19.27 9.95
C ASN A 57 4.34 -17.85 10.15
N MET A 58 4.79 -17.52 11.37
CA MET A 58 5.37 -16.20 11.67
C MET A 58 6.73 -15.98 10.98
N ASN A 59 7.58 -17.02 10.93
CA ASN A 59 8.87 -16.93 10.24
C ASN A 59 8.71 -16.77 8.72
N GLN A 60 7.75 -17.48 8.12
CA GLN A 60 7.41 -17.30 6.71
C GLN A 60 6.87 -15.88 6.44
N LEU A 61 5.95 -15.41 7.29
CA LEU A 61 5.42 -14.05 7.19
C LEU A 61 6.53 -13.00 7.29
N ARG A 62 7.45 -13.17 8.25
CA ARG A 62 8.62 -12.30 8.39
C ARG A 62 9.51 -12.31 7.15
N GLY A 63 9.79 -13.46 6.55
CA GLY A 63 10.55 -13.56 5.30
C GLY A 63 9.85 -12.86 4.11
N THR A 64 8.53 -12.96 4.02
CA THR A 64 7.76 -12.21 3.00
C THR A 64 7.76 -10.71 3.27
N ALA A 65 7.69 -10.29 4.53
CA ALA A 65 7.77 -8.87 4.90
C ALA A 65 9.16 -8.28 4.62
N GLU A 66 10.24 -9.03 4.91
CA GLU A 66 11.61 -8.58 4.64
C GLU A 66 11.90 -8.47 3.14
N SER A 67 11.44 -9.44 2.33
CA SER A 67 11.62 -9.41 0.86
C SER A 67 10.77 -8.35 0.16
N THR A 68 9.56 -8.06 0.65
CA THR A 68 8.76 -6.95 0.14
C THR A 68 9.38 -5.61 0.52
N ASN A 69 9.94 -5.48 1.71
CA ASN A 69 10.59 -4.24 2.14
C ASN A 69 11.85 -3.91 1.31
N SER A 70 12.64 -4.91 0.91
CA SER A 70 13.78 -4.68 0.01
C SER A 70 13.32 -4.24 -1.39
N ALA A 71 12.28 -4.86 -1.95
CA ALA A 71 11.70 -4.41 -3.22
C ALA A 71 11.12 -2.98 -3.13
N ILE A 72 10.51 -2.61 -2.01
CA ILE A 72 10.03 -1.24 -1.74
C ILE A 72 11.20 -0.26 -1.67
N HIS A 73 12.32 -0.64 -1.06
CA HIS A 73 13.51 0.19 -1.01
C HIS A 73 14.09 0.46 -2.42
N ASP A 74 14.22 -0.58 -3.24
CA ASP A 74 14.73 -0.46 -4.61
C ASP A 74 13.80 0.41 -5.48
N THR A 75 12.50 0.21 -5.38
CA THR A 75 11.51 1.03 -6.11
C THR A 75 11.54 2.49 -5.64
N ARG A 76 11.77 2.75 -4.35
CA ARG A 76 11.97 4.11 -3.82
C ARG A 76 13.21 4.77 -4.41
N MET A 77 14.33 4.05 -4.54
CA MET A 77 15.54 4.60 -5.17
C MET A 77 15.30 4.95 -6.64
N LYS A 78 14.65 4.06 -7.40
CA LYS A 78 14.26 4.35 -8.80
C LYS A 78 13.33 5.56 -8.92
N LEU A 79 12.43 5.76 -7.96
CA LEU A 79 11.56 6.94 -7.90
C LEU A 79 12.35 8.23 -7.65
N ILE A 80 13.38 8.20 -6.80
CA ILE A 80 14.26 9.35 -6.56
C ILE A 80 15.00 9.73 -7.84
N GLU A 81 15.61 8.74 -8.53
CA GLU A 81 16.29 9.01 -9.80
C GLU A 81 15.32 9.53 -10.87
N ARG A 82 14.11 8.98 -10.94
CA ARG A 82 13.06 9.50 -11.83
C ARG A 82 12.71 10.94 -11.50
N GLY A 83 12.63 11.31 -10.22
CA GLY A 83 12.41 12.68 -9.78
C GLY A 83 13.49 13.64 -10.28
N GLN A 84 14.77 13.24 -10.20
CA GLN A 84 15.89 14.02 -10.72
C GLN A 84 15.80 14.17 -12.26
N ARG A 85 15.57 13.07 -12.98
CA ARG A 85 15.42 13.09 -14.45
C ARG A 85 14.23 13.95 -14.90
N LEU A 86 13.12 13.93 -14.18
CA LEU A 86 11.96 14.79 -14.49
C LEU A 86 12.29 16.28 -14.33
N ASN A 87 13.04 16.65 -13.31
CA ASN A 87 13.50 18.03 -13.12
C ASN A 87 14.43 18.49 -14.27
N GLU A 88 15.33 17.63 -14.73
CA GLU A 88 16.18 17.91 -15.91
C GLU A 88 15.34 18.11 -17.18
N VAL A 89 14.35 17.24 -17.41
CA VAL A 89 13.42 17.33 -18.55
C VAL A 89 12.59 18.61 -18.48
N GLU A 90 12.13 19.03 -17.30
CA GLU A 90 11.39 20.29 -17.14
C GLU A 90 12.24 21.49 -17.54
N ILE A 91 13.50 21.56 -17.07
CA ILE A 91 14.45 22.62 -17.44
C ILE A 91 14.70 22.61 -18.95
N ALA A 92 14.98 21.44 -19.53
CA ALA A 92 15.22 21.30 -20.97
C ALA A 92 13.99 21.69 -21.81
N SER A 93 12.79 21.31 -21.37
CA SER A 93 11.53 21.65 -22.05
C SER A 93 11.25 23.15 -21.99
N LYS A 94 11.54 23.80 -20.85
CA LYS A 94 11.43 25.25 -20.74
C LYS A 94 12.36 25.95 -21.72
N GLN A 95 13.65 25.57 -21.73
CA GLN A 95 14.62 26.09 -22.71
C GLN A 95 14.21 25.83 -24.15
N MET A 96 13.64 24.67 -24.44
CA MET A 96 13.15 24.33 -25.78
C MET A 96 11.97 25.22 -26.19
N THR A 97 11.06 25.51 -25.26
CA THR A 97 9.91 26.39 -25.50
C THR A 97 10.38 27.81 -25.80
N ASP A 98 11.30 28.35 -24.97
CA ASP A 98 11.89 29.67 -25.18
C ASP A 98 12.56 29.76 -26.58
N ARG A 99 13.34 28.74 -26.96
CA ARG A 99 13.98 28.68 -28.29
C ARG A 99 12.96 28.57 -29.43
N ALA A 100 11.85 27.86 -29.24
CA ALA A 100 10.81 27.73 -30.24
C ALA A 100 10.09 29.07 -30.48
N GLU A 101 9.83 29.83 -29.42
CA GLU A 101 9.27 31.19 -29.53
C GLU A 101 10.22 32.14 -30.26
N GLU A 102 11.50 32.12 -29.90
CA GLU A 102 12.54 32.88 -30.61
C GLU A 102 12.60 32.51 -32.09
N PHE A 103 12.66 31.22 -32.41
CA PHE A 103 12.72 30.71 -33.78
C PHE A 103 11.48 31.12 -34.60
N SER A 104 10.29 31.02 -34.03
CA SER A 104 9.04 31.47 -34.65
C SER A 104 9.10 32.97 -34.96
N SER A 105 9.53 33.79 -34.00
CA SER A 105 9.64 35.24 -34.17
C SER A 105 10.64 35.62 -35.27
N LEU A 106 11.78 34.93 -35.34
CA LEU A 106 12.82 35.15 -36.35
C LEU A 106 12.33 34.74 -37.73
N THR A 107 11.70 33.57 -37.84
CA THR A 107 11.12 33.07 -39.09
C THR A 107 10.06 34.02 -39.61
N HIS A 108 9.18 34.53 -38.73
CA HIS A 108 8.19 35.53 -39.10
C HIS A 108 8.83 36.83 -39.62
N LYS A 109 9.90 37.32 -38.96
CA LYS A 109 10.66 38.49 -39.44
C LYS A 109 11.30 38.25 -40.81
N VAL A 110 11.89 37.07 -41.03
CA VAL A 110 12.50 36.70 -42.32
C VAL A 110 11.44 36.64 -43.42
N MET A 111 10.29 36.02 -43.15
CA MET A 111 9.16 35.95 -44.07
C MET A 111 8.68 37.35 -44.48
N LEU A 112 8.49 38.25 -43.51
CA LEU A 112 8.08 39.63 -43.81
C LEU A 112 9.09 40.35 -44.71
N LYS A 113 10.40 40.21 -44.44
CA LYS A 113 11.45 40.78 -45.29
C LYS A 113 11.44 40.20 -46.70
N GLN A 114 11.18 38.89 -46.85
CA GLN A 114 11.07 38.28 -48.18
C GLN A 114 9.85 38.80 -48.95
N LYS A 115 8.72 38.96 -48.27
CA LYS A 115 7.50 39.55 -48.86
C LYS A 115 7.74 40.98 -49.34
N GLU A 116 8.33 41.83 -48.49
CA GLU A 116 8.67 43.23 -48.85
C GLU A 116 9.62 43.29 -50.05
N LYS A 117 10.66 42.44 -50.07
CA LYS A 117 11.59 42.36 -51.20
C LYS A 117 10.89 41.93 -52.49
N ALA A 118 9.97 40.97 -52.41
CA ALA A 118 9.19 40.52 -53.56
C ALA A 118 8.28 41.64 -54.09
N GLU A 119 7.55 42.34 -53.21
CA GLU A 119 6.71 43.49 -53.55
C GLU A 119 7.49 44.63 -54.21
N TRP A 120 8.68 44.95 -53.70
CA TRP A 120 9.54 45.98 -54.29
C TRP A 120 10.15 45.57 -55.65
N SER A 121 10.47 44.27 -55.83
CA SER A 121 11.05 43.76 -57.08
C SER A 121 10.07 43.66 -58.24
N TRP A 122 8.76 43.64 -57.97
CA TRP A 122 7.71 43.52 -59.00
C TRP A 122 6.60 44.58 -58.83
N PRO A 123 6.87 45.86 -59.10
CA PRO A 123 5.86 46.92 -59.00
C PRO A 123 4.77 46.86 -60.09
N PHE A 124 4.78 45.86 -60.98
CA PHE A 124 3.99 45.88 -62.22
C PHE A 124 2.91 44.81 -62.37
N THR A 125 2.68 43.93 -61.39
CA THR A 125 1.58 42.95 -61.50
C THR A 125 0.32 43.40 -60.76
N SER A 126 -0.42 44.27 -61.47
CA SER A 126 -1.88 44.23 -61.65
C SER A 126 -2.80 44.49 -60.45
N LYS A 127 -3.10 45.78 -60.21
CA LYS A 127 -4.51 46.19 -60.11
C LYS A 127 -5.13 46.07 -61.53
N LYS A 128 -6.04 45.11 -61.70
CA LYS A 128 -7.13 45.13 -62.67
C LYS A 128 -8.39 44.74 -61.91
#